data_AF-R5FID8-F1
#
_entry.id   AF-R5FID8-F1
#
_cell.length_a   1.000
_cell.length_b   1.000
_cell.length_c   1.000
_cell.angle_alpha   90.00
_cell.angle_beta   90.00
_cell.angle_gamma   90.00
#
_symmetry.space_group_name_H-M   'P 1'
#
loop_
_entity.id
_entity.type
_entity.pdbx_description
1 polymer ?
#
loop_
_entity_poly.entity_id
_entity_poly.type
_entity_poly.pdbx_seq_one_letter_code
_entity_poly.pdbx_strand_id
1 'polypeptide(L)'
;MKRMYDTNSYVLVARKSDYDANNIKDGYFLIPKEEWLYKDDGIKTFHLFLTQVDKDRVYLFLTDDKEPAVLSQLPLSKRVNYIEI
;
A
#
# COMPACT_ATOMS: atom_id res chain seq x y z
N MET A 1 -2.72 -7.70 -15.35
CA MET A 1 -3.58 -6.54 -15.73
C MET A 1 -3.31 -5.38 -14.78
N LYS A 2 -3.66 -4.12 -15.08
CA LYS A 2 -3.56 -3.00 -14.12
C LYS A 2 -4.82 -2.14 -14.09
N ARG A 3 -5.17 -1.60 -12.91
CA ARG A 3 -6.35 -0.75 -12.69
C ARG A 3 -5.94 0.49 -11.90
N MET A 4 -6.49 1.65 -12.25
CA MET A 4 -6.33 2.86 -11.43
C MET A 4 -6.97 2.62 -10.06
N TYR A 5 -6.30 3.04 -8.99
CA TYR A 5 -6.83 2.81 -7.65
C TYR A 5 -7.96 3.79 -7.31
N ASP A 6 -8.89 3.34 -6.46
CA ASP A 6 -9.95 4.17 -5.91
C ASP A 6 -9.53 4.65 -4.51
N THR A 7 -9.50 5.97 -4.32
CA THR A 7 -9.19 6.58 -3.02
C THR A 7 -10.26 6.31 -1.98
N ASN A 8 -11.45 5.82 -2.33
CA ASN A 8 -12.45 5.36 -1.38
C ASN A 8 -12.14 3.97 -0.81
N SER A 9 -11.39 3.14 -1.54
CA SER A 9 -11.10 1.76 -1.14
C SER A 9 -9.68 1.58 -0.61
N TYR A 10 -8.74 2.42 -1.04
CA TYR A 10 -7.32 2.26 -0.71
C TYR A 10 -6.71 3.54 -0.14
N VAL A 11 -5.63 3.35 0.61
CA VAL A 11 -4.73 4.38 1.11
C VAL A 11 -3.40 4.25 0.37
N LEU A 12 -2.93 5.35 -0.21
CA LEU A 12 -1.60 5.44 -0.79
C LEU A 12 -0.59 5.67 0.33
N VAL A 13 0.42 4.81 0.41
CA VAL A 13 1.46 4.91 1.45
C VAL A 13 2.85 4.79 0.87
N ALA A 14 3.83 5.33 1.59
CA ALA A 14 5.25 5.09 1.37
C ALA A 14 5.92 4.64 2.67
N ARG A 15 7.07 3.98 2.56
CA ARG A 15 7.93 3.77 3.72
C ARG A 15 8.44 5.11 4.23
N LYS A 16 8.31 5.33 5.53
CA LYS A 16 8.67 6.59 6.17
C LYS A 16 10.14 6.94 5.95
N SER A 17 11.04 5.96 6.10
CA SER A 17 12.48 6.14 5.86
C SER A 17 12.78 6.66 4.45
N ASP A 18 12.06 6.14 3.46
CA ASP A 18 12.29 6.44 2.05
C ASP A 18 11.72 7.81 1.69
N TYR A 19 10.57 8.16 2.28
CA TYR A 19 9.98 9.48 2.14
C TYR A 19 10.83 10.57 2.81
N ASP A 20 11.24 10.35 4.05
CA ASP A 20 12.07 11.30 4.81
C ASP A 20 13.44 11.53 4.13
N ALA A 21 13.98 10.49 3.47
CA ALA A 21 15.21 10.58 2.69
C ALA A 21 15.03 11.15 1.27
N ASN A 22 13.80 11.56 0.90
CA ASN A 22 13.41 11.96 -0.46
C ASN A 22 13.87 10.93 -1.52
N ASN A 23 13.74 9.66 -1.19
CA ASN A 23 14.30 8.54 -1.92
C ASN A 23 13.31 7.36 -1.91
N ILE A 24 12.14 7.59 -2.54
CA ILE A 24 11.02 6.63 -2.68
C ILE A 24 11.39 5.43 -3.59
N LYS A 25 12.65 4.99 -3.66
CA LYS A 25 13.14 3.91 -4.54
C LYS A 25 12.24 2.68 -4.52
N ASP A 26 11.86 2.25 -3.32
CA ASP A 26 11.04 1.05 -3.11
C ASP A 26 9.58 1.25 -3.52
N GLY A 27 9.20 2.48 -3.88
CA GLY A 27 7.94 2.85 -4.51
C GLY A 27 6.84 3.25 -3.53
N TYR A 28 5.69 3.54 -4.12
CA TYR A 28 4.44 3.73 -3.39
C TYR A 28 3.69 2.41 -3.30
N PHE A 29 2.89 2.25 -2.25
CA PHE A 29 2.08 1.06 -2.03
C PHE A 29 0.63 1.45 -1.79
N LEU A 30 -0.29 0.52 -2.03
CA LEU A 30 -1.69 0.68 -1.69
C LEU A 30 -2.08 -0.33 -0.61
N ILE A 31 -2.82 0.14 0.39
CA ILE A 31 -3.36 -0.67 1.48
C ILE A 31 -4.89 -0.51 1.47
N PRO A 32 -5.70 -1.56 1.67
CA PRO A 32 -7.13 -1.40 1.91
C PRO A 32 -7.41 -0.43 3.07
N LYS A 33 -8.32 0.52 2.89
CA LYS A 33 -8.67 1.49 3.96
C LYS A 33 -9.09 0.82 5.25
N GLU A 34 -9.89 -0.25 5.14
CA GLU A 34 -10.34 -1.01 6.30
C GLU A 34 -9.16 -1.56 7.11
N GLU A 35 -8.16 -2.13 6.44
CA GLU A 35 -6.96 -2.65 7.08
C GLU A 35 -6.09 -1.54 7.67
N TRP A 36 -5.96 -0.41 6.95
CA TRP A 36 -5.22 0.74 7.42
C TRP A 36 -5.82 1.34 8.70
N LEU A 37 -7.13 1.21 8.90
CA LEU A 37 -7.85 1.74 10.06
C LEU A 37 -7.99 0.73 11.21
N TYR A 38 -7.51 -0.51 11.06
CA TYR A 38 -7.57 -1.49 12.14
C TYR A 38 -6.87 -0.98 13.42
N LYS A 39 -7.48 -1.27 14.57
CA LYS A 39 -6.80 -1.19 15.85
C LYS A 39 -5.82 -2.35 15.95
N ASP A 40 -4.59 -2.05 16.34
CA ASP A 40 -3.57 -3.08 16.55
C ASP A 40 -3.91 -3.87 17.82
N ASP A 41 -4.29 -5.13 17.63
CA ASP A 41 -4.58 -6.11 18.69
C ASP A 41 -3.41 -7.11 18.87
N GLY A 42 -2.29 -6.89 18.17
CA GLY A 42 -1.12 -7.77 18.19
C GLY A 42 -1.23 -9.00 17.27
N ILE A 43 -2.37 -9.22 16.61
CA ILE A 43 -2.61 -10.39 15.76
C ILE A 43 -2.88 -9.98 14.31
N LYS A 44 -3.59 -8.87 14.11
CA LYS A 44 -3.98 -8.39 12.78
C LYS A 44 -2.78 -7.98 11.92
N THR A 45 -2.99 -8.12 10.62
CA THR A 45 -2.04 -7.75 9.57
C THR A 45 -2.68 -6.77 8.58
N PHE A 46 -1.84 -6.16 7.75
CA PHE A 46 -2.27 -5.39 6.58
C PHE A 46 -1.49 -5.82 5.34
N HIS A 47 -2.10 -5.67 4.18
CA HIS A 47 -1.52 -5.98 2.89
C HIS A 47 -0.93 -4.74 2.23
N LEU A 48 0.27 -4.90 1.69
CA LEU A 48 0.85 -3.98 0.73
C LEU A 48 0.59 -4.54 -0.66
N PHE A 49 -0.14 -3.80 -1.49
CA PHE A 49 -0.31 -4.17 -2.89
C PHE A 49 0.77 -3.57 -3.77
N LEU A 50 1.13 -4.34 -4.79
CA LEU A 50 2.08 -3.91 -5.81
C LEU A 50 1.45 -2.80 -6.65
N THR A 51 2.18 -1.69 -6.80
CA THR A 51 1.74 -0.54 -7.59
C THR A 51 2.72 -0.20 -8.70
N GLN A 52 2.24 0.55 -9.68
CA GLN A 52 3.04 1.25 -10.66
C GLN A 52 2.64 2.72 -10.65
N VAL A 53 3.62 3.60 -10.50
CA VAL A 53 3.43 5.04 -10.72
C VAL A 53 3.79 5.35 -12.17
N ASP A 54 2.89 6.01 -12.88
CA ASP A 54 3.10 6.51 -14.22
C ASP A 54 2.65 7.98 -14.24
N LYS A 55 3.63 8.88 -14.32
CA LYS A 55 3.45 10.34 -14.17
C LYS A 55 2.75 10.69 -12.85
N ASP A 56 1.51 11.13 -12.93
CA ASP A 56 0.64 11.59 -11.84
C ASP A 56 -0.38 10.52 -11.40
N ARG A 57 -0.29 9.31 -11.96
CA ARG A 57 -1.26 8.24 -11.72
C ARG A 57 -0.62 7.05 -11.06
N VAL A 58 -1.33 6.47 -10.09
CA VAL A 58 -0.95 5.21 -9.45
C VAL A 58 -1.89 4.11 -9.94
N TYR A 59 -1.31 2.99 -10.30
CA TYR A 59 -2.02 1.80 -10.75
C TYR A 59 -1.75 0.64 -9.82
N LEU A 60 -2.79 -0.12 -9.53
CA LEU A 60 -2.71 -1.40 -8.83
C LEU A 60 -2.48 -2.51 -9.87
N PHE A 61 -1.52 -3.39 -9.62
CA PHE A 61 -1.41 -4.62 -10.40
C PHE A 61 -2.50 -5.61 -9.99
N LEU A 62 -3.04 -6.32 -10.97
CA LEU A 62 -4.08 -7.32 -10.78
C LEU A 62 -3.59 -8.69 -11.22
N THR A 63 -3.95 -9.72 -10.44
CA THR A 63 -3.80 -11.13 -10.78
C THR A 63 -4.71 -11.51 -11.95
N ASP A 64 -4.60 -12.75 -12.44
CA ASP A 64 -5.45 -13.26 -13.52
C ASP A 64 -6.93 -13.30 -13.10
N ASP A 65 -7.20 -13.49 -11.81
CA ASP A 65 -8.55 -13.43 -11.21
C ASP A 65 -9.08 -12.00 -11.00
N LYS A 66 -8.34 -10.98 -11.45
CA LYS A 66 -8.65 -9.55 -11.31
C LYS A 66 -8.59 -9.01 -9.88
N GLU A 67 -7.94 -9.73 -8.97
CA GLU A 67 -7.70 -9.30 -7.60
C GLU A 67 -6.40 -8.48 -7.46
N PRO A 68 -6.30 -7.56 -6.48
CA PRO A 68 -5.05 -6.86 -6.17
C PRO A 68 -3.86 -7.81 -5.95
N ALA A 69 -2.76 -7.56 -6.66
CA ALA A 69 -1.53 -8.32 -6.46
C ALA A 69 -0.88 -7.94 -5.12
N VAL A 70 -0.83 -8.90 -4.19
CA VAL A 70 -0.18 -8.74 -2.88
C VAL A 70 1.33 -8.77 -3.05
N LEU A 71 2.01 -7.69 -2.67
CA LEU A 71 3.47 -7.66 -2.57
C LEU A 71 3.93 -8.26 -1.24
N SER A 72 3.26 -7.90 -0.14
CA SER A 72 3.59 -8.39 1.19
C SER A 72 2.39 -8.30 2.12
N GLN A 73 2.36 -9.15 3.13
CA GLN A 73 1.46 -9.06 4.28
C GLN A 73 2.30 -8.82 5.53
N LEU A 74 1.97 -7.80 6.33
CA LEU A 74 2.78 -7.35 7.47
C LEU A 74 1.93 -7.25 8.75
N PRO A 75 2.49 -7.51 9.95
CA PRO A 75 1.82 -7.22 11.21
C PRO A 75 1.48 -5.74 11.34
N LEU A 76 0.34 -5.39 11.95
CA LEU A 76 -0.06 -3.98 12.15
C LEU A 76 0.98 -3.18 12.96
N SER A 77 1.78 -3.82 13.80
CA SER A 77 2.88 -3.17 14.52
C SER A 77 3.94 -2.55 13.59
N LYS A 78 4.03 -3.01 12.32
CA LYS A 78 4.90 -2.42 11.30
C LYS A 78 4.28 -1.23 10.58
N ARG A 79 2.99 -0.93 10.79
CA ARG A 79 2.28 0.21 10.16
C ARG A 79 2.95 1.54 10.47
N VAL A 80 3.55 1.68 11.65
CA VAL A 80 4.30 2.89 12.08
C VAL A 80 5.49 3.25 11.17
N ASN A 81 5.98 2.29 10.38
CA ASN A 81 7.06 2.50 9.43
C ASN A 81 6.57 3.04 8.08
N TYR A 82 5.27 3.24 7.92
CA TYR A 82 4.64 3.77 6.72
C TYR A 82 3.92 5.07 7.03
N ILE A 83 3.84 5.93 6.02
CA ILE A 83 3.07 7.16 6.07
C ILE A 83 2.06 7.20 4.93
N GLU A 84 0.90 7.76 5.19
CA GLU A 84 -0.08 8.12 4.17
C GLU A 84 0.41 9.38 3.44
N ILE A 85 0.28 9.38 2.11
CA ILE A 85 0.76 10.44 1.20
C ILE A 85 -0.42 11.24 0.65
#